data_AF-A0A7Y8L3S3-F1
#
_entry.id   AF-A0A7Y8L3S3-F1
#
_cell.length_a   1.000
_cell.length_b   1.000
_cell.length_c   1.000
_cell.angle_alpha   90.00
_cell.angle_beta   90.00
_cell.angle_gamma   90.00
#
_symmetry.space_group_name_H-M   'P 1'
#
loop_
_entity.id
_entity.type
_entity.pdbx_description
1 polymer ?
#
loop_
_entity_poly.entity_id
_entity_poly.type
_entity_poly.pdbx_seq_one_letter_code
_entity_poly.pdbx_strand_id
1 'polypeptide(L)' 'MGVALNPEDGDLTINKDGLKIFLDKEANIMLMNATLDFSEEQGFAISGMNQSPCACPTSGDSCQ' A
#
# COMPACT_ATOMS: atom_id res chain seq x y z
N MET A 1 -0.57 -8.34 -0.95
CA MET A 1 -1.30 -7.65 0.14
C MET A 1 -2.45 -8.56 0.58
N GLY A 2 -2.63 -8.79 1.87
CA GLY A 2 -3.62 -9.72 2.40
C GLY A 2 -3.86 -9.50 3.90
N VAL A 3 -4.85 -10.21 4.48
CA VAL A 3 -5.15 -10.13 5.91
C VAL A 3 -4.25 -11.11 6.66
N ALA A 4 -3.50 -10.60 7.64
CA ALA A 4 -2.65 -11.40 8.52
C ALA A 4 -3.07 -11.24 9.98
N LEU A 5 -2.92 -12.30 10.77
CA LEU A 5 -3.25 -12.29 12.20
C LEU A 5 -2.14 -11.65 13.05
N ASN A 6 -0.89 -11.77 12.61
CA ASN A 6 0.30 -11.29 13.31
C ASN A 6 1.29 -10.68 12.31
N PRO A 7 2.15 -9.73 12.74
CA PRO A 7 3.27 -9.26 11.94
C PRO A 7 4.33 -10.35 11.77
N GLU A 8 5.08 -10.31 10.67
CA GLU A 8 6.30 -11.10 10.52
C GLU A 8 7.50 -10.42 11.21
N ASP A 9 8.60 -11.17 11.38
CA ASP A 9 9.79 -10.67 12.08
C ASP A 9 10.43 -9.51 11.30
N GLY A 10 10.40 -8.32 11.90
CA GLY A 10 10.96 -7.10 11.31
C GLY A 10 9.92 -6.19 10.66
N ASP A 11 8.65 -6.57 10.67
CA ASP A 11 7.56 -5.72 10.19
C ASP A 11 7.31 -4.54 11.13
N LEU A 12 6.97 -3.41 10.52
CA LEU A 12 6.43 -2.28 11.22
C LEU A 12 4.93 -2.51 11.49
N THR A 13 4.53 -2.42 12.75
CA THR A 13 3.11 -2.44 13.13
C THR A 13 2.60 -1.03 13.34
N ILE A 14 1.60 -0.64 12.56
CA ILE A 14 0.86 0.62 12.72
C ILE A 14 -0.53 0.28 13.26
N ASN A 15 -0.94 0.94 14.34
CA ASN A 15 -2.28 0.79 14.90
C ASN A 15 -3.00 2.14 14.84
N LYS A 16 -4.12 2.18 14.14
CA LYS A 16 -4.94 3.38 14.00
C LYS A 16 -6.41 3.01 14.00
N ASP A 17 -7.19 3.62 14.88
CA ASP A 17 -8.65 3.43 14.98
C ASP A 17 -9.10 1.96 15.08
N GLY A 18 -8.26 1.10 15.70
CA GLY A 18 -8.51 -0.34 15.85
C GLY A 18 -8.06 -1.20 14.66
N LEU A 19 -7.65 -0.58 13.55
CA LEU A 19 -7.00 -1.26 12.43
C LEU A 19 -5.51 -1.43 12.73
N LYS A 20 -5.05 -2.69 12.67
CA LYS A 20 -3.61 -3.02 12.69
C LYS A 20 -3.14 -3.27 11.27
N ILE A 21 -2.09 -2.56 10.88
CA ILE A 21 -1.40 -2.70 9.61
C ILE A 21 0.00 -3.23 9.91
N PHE A 22 0.36 -4.32 9.25
CA PHE A 22 1.70 -4.88 9.29
C PHE A 22 2.37 -4.57 7.97
N LEU A 23 3.55 -3.96 8.04
CA LEU A 23 4.25 -3.44 6.90
C LEU A 23 5.67 -3.97 6.86
N ASP A 24 6.02 -4.63 5.76
CA ASP A 24 7.39 -5.07 5.52
C ASP A 24 8.35 -3.88 5.65
N LYS A 25 9.52 -4.15 6.24
CA LYS A 25 10.56 -3.15 6.46
C LYS A 25 10.97 -2.41 5.18
N GLU A 26 11.00 -3.11 4.05
CA GLU A 26 11.33 -2.52 2.75
C GLU A 26 10.19 -1.64 2.21
N ALA A 27 8.95 -2.07 2.39
CA ALA A 27 7.76 -1.32 1.97
C ALA A 27 7.60 -0.03 2.78
N ASN A 28 8.03 0.00 4.05
CA ASN A 28 8.04 1.21 4.87
C ASN A 28 8.76 2.37 4.19
N ILE A 29 9.88 2.12 3.49
CA ILE A 29 10.63 3.18 2.81
C ILE A 29 9.79 3.83 1.70
N MET A 30 8.98 3.04 0.99
CA MET A 30 8.13 3.52 -0.10
C MET A 30 6.83 4.17 0.40
N LEU A 31 6.33 3.70 1.54
CA LEU A 31 5.02 4.04 2.10
C LEU A 31 5.09 5.05 3.25
N MET A 32 6.28 5.51 3.63
CA MET A 32 6.50 6.47 4.73
C MET A 32 5.68 7.76 4.59
N ASN A 33 5.40 8.19 3.35
CA ASN A 33 4.58 9.38 3.05
C ASN A 33 3.23 9.02 2.42
N ALA A 34 2.89 7.73 2.39
CA ALA A 34 1.67 7.27 1.76
C ALA A 34 0.48 7.40 2.70
N THR A 35 -0.68 7.74 2.13
CA THR A 35 -1.96 7.79 2.83
C THR A 35 -2.75 6.54 2.45
N LEU A 36 -3.25 5.82 3.46
CA LEU A 36 -4.18 4.72 3.27
C LEU A 36 -5.59 5.20 3.56
N ASP A 37 -6.44 5.14 2.53
CA ASP A 37 -7.86 5.51 2.59
C ASP A 37 -8.73 4.28 2.29
N PHE A 38 -10.00 4.34 2.69
CA PHE A 38 -10.99 3.32 2.37
C PHE A 38 -12.20 3.98 1.69
N SER A 39 -12.63 3.39 0.57
CA SER A 39 -13.85 3.74 -0.14
C SER A 39 -14.72 2.50 -0.31
N GLU A 40 -16.04 2.63 -0.14
CA GLU A 40 -16.96 1.50 -0.35
C GLU A 40 -16.95 0.99 -1.80
N GLU A 41 -16.62 1.85 -2.75
CA GLU A 41 -16.60 1.52 -4.18
C GLU A 41 -15.32 0.80 -4.62
N GLN A 42 -14.20 1.09 -3.96
CA GLN A 42 -12.85 0.66 -4.40
C GLN A 42 -12.09 -0.16 -3.35
N GLY A 43 -12.60 -0.23 -2.12
CA GLY A 43 -11.90 -0.81 -0.98
C GLY A 43 -10.77 0.08 -0.48
N PHE A 44 -9.65 -0.54 -0.08
CA PHE A 44 -8.48 0.17 0.41
C PHE A 44 -7.66 0.76 -0.74
N ALA A 45 -7.38 2.06 -0.66
CA ALA A 45 -6.56 2.80 -1.62
C ALA A 45 -5.33 3.38 -0.92
N ILE A 46 -4.18 3.31 -1.57
CA ILE A 46 -2.93 3.90 -1.08
C ILE A 46 -2.52 5.02 -2.04
N SER A 47 -2.42 6.25 -1.53
CA SER A 47 -2.03 7.45 -2.28
C SER A 47 -0.75 8.07 -1.68
N GLY A 48 -0.12 9.03 -2.37
CA GLY A 48 1.07 9.71 -1.85
C GLY A 48 2.36 8.89 -1.83
N MET A 49 2.35 7.70 -2.44
CA MET A 49 3.57 6.92 -2.66
C MET A 49 4.51 7.69 -3.59
N ASN A 50 5.81 7.65 -3.29
CA ASN A 50 6.84 8.07 -4.24
C ASN A 50 6.86 7.05 -5.38
N GLN A 51 5.94 7.20 -6.34
CA GLN A 51 5.92 6.39 -7.54
C GLN A 51 7.13 6.79 -8.38
N SER A 52 8.08 5.86 -8.55
CA SER A 52 8.83 5.85 -9.81
C SER A 52 7.79 5.72 -10.91
N PRO A 53 7.80 6.59 -11.94
CA PRO A 53 6.84 6.50 -13.02
C PRO A 53 6.95 5.10 -13.62
N CYS A 54 5.85 4.33 -13.55
CA CYS A 54 5.73 3.12 -14.33
C CYS A 54 5.83 3.56 -15.80
N ALA A 55 6.96 3.27 -16.43
CA ALA A 55 7.06 3.30 -17.87
C ALA A 55 6.15 2.17 -18.38
N CYS A 56 4.86 2.46 -18.55
CA CYS A 56 3.99 1.58 -19.32
C CYS A 56 4.64 1.44 -20.69
N PRO A 57 5.17 0.26 -21.08
CA PRO A 57 5.53 0.07 -22.46
C PRO A 57 4.22 0.15 -23.22
N THR A 58 4.17 1.07 -24.18
CA THR A 58 3.15 1.14 -25.20
C THR A 58 3.17 -0.18 -25.98
N SER A 59 2.45 -1.17 -25.49
CA SER A 59 2.12 -2.40 -26.23
C SER A 59 0.75 -2.88 -25.77
N GLY A 60 -0.26 -2.19 -26.28
CA GLY A 60 -1.62 -2.70 -26.50
C GLY A 60 -2.35 -3.27 -25.30
N ASP A 61 -2.94 -2.41 -24.47
CA ASP A 61 -4.40 -2.24 -24.43
C ASP A 61 -4.72 -1.11 -23.44
N SER A 62 -5.73 -0.33 -23.81
CA SER A 62 -6.08 0.97 -23.25
C SER A 62 -6.37 0.98 -21.74
N CYS A 63 -5.56 1.73 -20.99
CA CYS A 63 -6.02 2.36 -19.75
C CYS A 63 -6.88 3.58 -20.14
N GLN A 64 -8.20 3.43 -20.10
CA GLN A 64 -9.15 4.54 -20.11
C GLN A 64 -9.28 5.16 -18.71
#